data_AF-A0A9W6QXP7-F1
#
_entry.id   AF-A0A9W6QXP7-F1
#
_cell.length_a   1.000
_cell.length_b   1.000
_cell.length_c   1.000
_cell.angle_alpha   90.00
_cell.angle_beta   90.00
_cell.angle_gamma   90.00
#
_symmetry.space_group_name_H-M   'P 1'
#
loop_
_entity.id
_entity.type
_entity.pdbx_description
1 polymer ?
#
loop_
_entity_poly.entity_id
_entity_poly.type
_entity_poly.pdbx_seq_one_letter_code
_entity_poly.pdbx_strand_id
1 'polypeptide(L)'
;MERVQWTTALRVLLLGCNVVLDWGLWSRPERDHYRTQARAMSASVVLCVLDSPIEELWQRLSRRNHAAQPGTFEITRAALERASRLFQRPEPDELALFDPL
;
A
#
# COMPACT_ATOMS: atom_id res chain seq x y z
N MET A 1 15.59 -1.01 -3.82
CA MET A 1 14.91 0.30 -3.74
C MET A 1 14.25 0.47 -2.37
N GLU A 2 13.39 -0.47 -1.98
CA GLU A 2 12.63 -0.44 -0.71
C GLU A 2 13.50 -0.27 0.54
N ARG A 3 14.65 -0.95 0.64
CA ARG A 3 15.55 -0.80 1.80
C ARG A 3 15.98 0.66 2.05
N VAL A 4 16.26 1.43 1.00
CA VAL A 4 16.69 2.83 1.14
C VAL A 4 15.49 3.69 1.55
N GLN A 5 14.34 3.51 0.90
CA GLN A 5 13.10 4.21 1.25
C GLN A 5 12.69 3.94 2.70
N TRP A 6 12.79 2.69 3.14
CA TRP A 6 12.48 2.29 4.50
C TRP A 6 13.46 2.86 5.53
N THR A 7 14.76 2.85 5.24
CA THR A 7 15.76 3.51 6.11
C THR A 7 15.45 5.00 6.24
N THR A 8 15.04 5.66 5.16
CA THR A 8 14.61 7.06 5.19
C THR A 8 13.33 7.23 6.01
N ALA A 9 12.33 6.36 5.87
CA ALA A 9 11.11 6.39 6.67
C ALA A 9 11.42 6.34 8.17
N LEU A 10 12.28 5.43 8.62
CA LEU A 10 12.67 5.33 10.03
C LEU A 10 13.35 6.62 10.52
N ARG A 11 14.24 7.23 9.71
CA ARG A 11 14.87 8.51 10.06
C ARG A 11 13.85 9.64 10.19
N VAL A 12 12.84 9.68 9.31
CA VAL A 12 11.77 10.67 9.38
C VAL A 12 10.92 10.49 10.63
N LEU A 13 10.60 9.24 11.01
CA LEU A 13 9.91 8.93 12.27
C LEU A 13 10.73 9.37 13.50
N LEU A 14 12.06 9.15 13.51
CA LEU A 14 12.94 9.62 14.61
C LEU A 14 12.93 11.13 14.78
N LEU A 15 12.68 11.88 13.71
CA LEU A 15 12.57 13.34 13.74
C LEU A 15 11.19 13.82 14.22
N GLY A 16 10.27 12.91 14.58
CA GLY A 16 8.92 13.23 15.05
C GLY A 16 7.93 13.54 13.92
N CYS A 17 8.27 13.22 12.67
CA CYS A 17 7.40 13.44 11.52
C CYS A 17 6.58 12.18 11.19
N ASN A 18 5.41 12.40 10.56
CA ASN A 18 4.58 11.32 10.03
C ASN A 18 5.12 10.81 8.69
N VAL A 19 4.94 9.50 8.43
CA VAL A 19 5.35 8.85 7.18
C VAL A 19 4.17 8.12 6.56
N VAL A 20 4.00 8.24 5.25
CA VAL A 20 3.09 7.43 4.45
C VAL A 20 3.90 6.53 3.53
N LEU A 21 3.68 5.22 3.62
CA LEU A 21 4.24 4.25 2.68
C LEU A 21 3.24 4.04 1.55
N ASP A 22 3.50 4.64 0.40
CA ASP A 22 2.65 4.53 -0.81
C ASP A 22 3.30 3.63 -1.86
N TRP A 23 3.71 2.44 -1.43
CA TRP A 23 4.09 1.35 -2.32
C TRP A 23 3.24 0.12 -2.01
N GLY A 24 3.22 -0.84 -2.94
CA GLY A 24 2.38 -2.02 -2.80
C GLY A 24 2.80 -2.87 -1.60
N LEU A 25 1.93 -2.96 -0.57
CA LEU A 25 2.06 -3.87 0.56
C LEU A 25 1.17 -5.10 0.31
N TRP A 26 1.68 -6.06 -0.46
CA TRP A 26 0.87 -7.11 -1.09
C TRP A 26 0.52 -8.27 -0.17
N SER A 27 1.38 -8.54 0.82
CA SER A 27 1.25 -9.71 1.69
C SER A 27 1.18 -9.34 3.17
N ARG A 28 0.55 -10.22 3.96
CA ARG A 28 0.51 -10.07 5.43
C ARG A 28 1.92 -10.00 6.05
N PRO A 29 2.89 -10.87 5.68
CA PRO A 29 4.25 -10.78 6.22
C PRO A 29 4.94 -9.43 5.95
N GLU A 30 4.73 -8.83 4.77
CA GLU A 30 5.26 -7.49 4.48
C GLU A 30 4.63 -6.43 5.38
N ARG A 31 3.29 -6.46 5.53
CA ARG A 31 2.58 -5.53 6.41
C ARG A 31 3.00 -5.69 7.88
N ASP A 32 3.17 -6.94 8.33
CA ASP A 32 3.66 -7.26 9.67
C ASP A 32 5.09 -6.75 9.90
N HIS A 33 5.97 -6.87 8.90
CA HIS A 33 7.34 -6.37 8.96
C HIS A 33 7.39 -4.87 9.24
N TYR A 34 6.69 -4.08 8.42
CA TYR A 34 6.69 -2.62 8.57
C TYR A 34 5.95 -2.16 9.83
N ARG A 35 4.81 -2.78 10.16
CA ARG A 35 4.07 -2.48 11.41
C ARG A 35 4.95 -2.69 12.63
N THR A 36 5.59 -3.85 12.74
CA THR A 36 6.38 -4.22 13.92
C THR A 36 7.58 -3.31 14.10
N GLN A 37 8.28 -2.97 13.02
CA GLN A 37 9.44 -2.09 13.08
C GLN A 37 9.07 -0.64 13.40
N ALA A 38 7.99 -0.09 12.85
CA ALA A 38 7.52 1.24 13.22
C ALA A 38 7.04 1.30 14.69
N ARG A 39 6.32 0.27 15.16
CA ARG A 39 5.91 0.16 16.58
C ARG A 39 7.09 0.09 17.54
N ALA A 40 8.18 -0.56 17.16
CA ALA A 40 9.41 -0.60 17.96
C ALA A 40 10.03 0.79 18.17
N MET A 41 9.65 1.77 17.35
CA MET A 41 10.02 3.18 17.49
C MET A 41 8.93 4.02 18.18
N SER A 42 7.97 3.36 18.82
CA SER A 42 6.81 3.98 19.48
C SER A 42 5.89 4.77 18.55
N ALA A 43 5.97 4.55 17.23
CA ALA A 43 5.05 5.15 16.28
C ALA A 43 3.69 4.44 16.31
N SER A 44 2.60 5.21 16.18
CA SER A 44 1.31 4.69 15.79
C SER A 44 1.33 4.27 14.31
N VAL A 45 0.68 3.16 13.98
CA VAL A 45 0.66 2.57 12.63
C VAL A 45 -0.77 2.30 12.21
N VAL A 46 -1.22 3.03 11.20
CA VAL A 46 -2.52 2.86 10.55
C VAL A 46 -2.34 2.07 9.25
N LEU A 47 -3.26 1.15 8.95
CA LEU A 47 -3.35 0.51 7.64
C LEU A 47 -4.55 1.06 6.86
N CYS A 48 -4.28 1.84 5.81
CA CYS A 48 -5.29 2.33 4.88
C CYS A 48 -5.51 1.32 3.75
N VAL A 49 -6.59 0.53 3.82
CA VAL A 49 -6.91 -0.47 2.80
C VAL A 49 -7.78 0.14 1.69
N LEU A 50 -7.28 0.13 0.46
CA LEU A 50 -8.01 0.56 -0.73
C LEU A 50 -8.61 -0.65 -1.46
N ASP A 51 -9.74 -1.17 -0.97
CA ASP A 51 -10.40 -2.39 -1.51
C ASP A 51 -11.64 -2.06 -2.34
N SER A 52 -11.49 -1.22 -3.37
CA SER A 52 -12.58 -0.99 -4.33
C SER A 52 -12.84 -2.23 -5.20
N PRO A 53 -14.10 -2.49 -5.60
CA PRO A 53 -14.44 -3.58 -6.50
C PRO A 53 -13.62 -3.53 -7.80
N ILE A 54 -13.28 -4.71 -8.36
CA ILE A 54 -12.43 -4.81 -9.55
C ILE A 54 -12.98 -4.04 -10.76
N GLU A 55 -14.31 -4.00 -10.93
CA GLU A 55 -14.93 -3.25 -12.03
C GLU A 55 -14.78 -1.74 -11.87
N GLU A 56 -14.81 -1.22 -10.64
CA GLU A 56 -14.54 0.18 -10.37
C GLU A 56 -13.08 0.53 -10.68
N LEU A 57 -12.15 -0.32 -10.24
CA LEU A 57 -10.73 -0.17 -10.57
C LEU A 57 -10.51 -0.21 -12.09
N TRP A 58 -11.17 -1.14 -12.79
CA TRP A 58 -11.07 -1.23 -14.24
C TRP A 58 -11.64 0.00 -14.94
N GLN A 59 -12.76 0.54 -14.47
CA GLN A 59 -13.34 1.76 -15.02
C GLN A 59 -12.37 2.94 -14.88
N ARG A 60 -11.76 3.11 -13.70
CA ARG A 60 -10.77 4.17 -13.42
C ARG A 60 -9.51 3.99 -14.29
N LEU A 61 -9.00 2.77 -14.40
CA LEU A 61 -7.85 2.45 -15.25
C LEU A 61 -8.14 2.67 -16.73
N SER A 62 -9.31 2.28 -17.21
CA SER A 62 -9.71 2.47 -18.62
C SER A 62 -9.72 3.95 -19.00
N ARG A 63 -10.26 4.81 -18.12
CA ARG A 63 -10.22 6.27 -18.33
C ARG A 63 -8.78 6.79 -18.35
N ARG A 64 -7.93 6.34 -17.43
CA ARG A 64 -6.52 6.75 -17.36
C ARG A 64 -5.74 6.32 -18.60
N ASN A 65 -5.90 5.07 -19.03
CA ASN A 65 -5.26 4.54 -20.23
C ASN A 65 -5.70 5.33 -21.47
N HIS A 66 -6.99 5.65 -21.59
CA HIS A 66 -7.52 6.44 -22.71
C HIS A 66 -7.01 7.89 -22.72
N ALA A 67 -6.89 8.51 -21.55
CA ALA A 67 -6.36 9.87 -21.45
C ALA A 67 -4.88 9.99 -21.84
N ALA A 68 -4.13 8.88 -21.81
CA ALA A 68 -2.74 8.76 -22.25
C ALA A 68 -1.82 9.90 -21.75
N GLN A 69 -2.03 10.33 -20.50
CA GLN A 69 -1.28 11.45 -19.95
C GLN A 69 0.21 11.08 -19.79
N PRO A 70 1.14 12.00 -20.10
CA PRO A 70 2.56 11.78 -19.87
C PRO A 70 2.84 11.35 -18.41
N GLY A 71 3.70 10.35 -18.24
CA GLY A 71 4.01 9.81 -16.91
C GLY A 71 3.00 8.78 -16.38
N THR A 72 2.00 8.40 -17.16
CA THR A 72 1.11 7.27 -16.84
C THR A 72 1.48 6.02 -17.63
N PHE A 73 1.29 4.85 -17.02
CA PHE A 73 1.49 3.56 -17.67
C PHE A 73 0.15 2.93 -17.99
N GLU A 74 0.06 2.31 -19.17
CA GLU A 74 -1.08 1.49 -19.52
C GLU A 74 -1.14 0.26 -18.61
N ILE A 75 -2.28 0.05 -17.97
CA ILE A 75 -2.56 -1.18 -17.21
C ILE A 75 -3.72 -1.90 -17.87
N THR A 76 -3.46 -3.08 -18.44
CA THR A 76 -4.48 -3.90 -19.08
C THR A 76 -5.40 -4.56 -18.05
N ARG A 77 -6.61 -4.94 -18.47
CA ARG A 77 -7.55 -5.69 -17.61
C ARG A 77 -6.93 -6.98 -17.09
N ALA A 78 -6.22 -7.70 -17.96
CA ALA A 78 -5.51 -8.91 -17.58
C ALA A 78 -4.42 -8.65 -16.53
N ALA A 79 -3.71 -7.52 -16.59
CA ALA A 79 -2.74 -7.14 -15.57
C ALA A 79 -3.42 -6.83 -14.22
N LEU A 80 -4.53 -6.09 -14.23
CA LEU A 80 -5.35 -5.83 -13.05
C LEU A 80 -5.86 -7.13 -12.41
N GLU A 81 -6.40 -8.05 -13.19
CA GLU A 81 -6.91 -9.33 -12.69
C GLU A 81 -5.80 -10.20 -12.11
N ARG A 82 -4.61 -10.22 -12.73
CA ARG A 82 -3.43 -10.90 -12.16
C ARG A 82 -3.02 -10.27 -10.84
N ALA A 83 -2.93 -8.93 -10.78
CA ALA A 83 -2.65 -8.20 -9.55
C ALA A 83 -3.67 -8.53 -8.45
N SER A 84 -4.97 -8.47 -8.75
CA SER A 84 -6.01 -8.75 -7.74
C SER A 84 -5.95 -10.16 -7.16
N ARG A 85 -5.34 -11.13 -7.86
CA ARG A 85 -5.13 -12.50 -7.36
C ARG A 85 -3.88 -12.64 -6.50
N LEU A 86 -2.89 -11.78 -6.69
CA LEU A 86 -1.65 -11.78 -5.90
C LEU A 86 -1.80 -11.00 -4.58
N PHE A 87 -2.69 -10.01 -4.55
CA PHE A 87 -2.94 -9.21 -3.36
C PHE A 87 -3.65 -10.03 -2.27
N GLN A 88 -2.99 -10.18 -1.12
CA GLN A 88 -3.59 -10.77 0.07
C GLN A 88 -4.37 -9.69 0.80
N ARG A 89 -5.70 -9.69 0.62
CA ARG A 89 -6.60 -8.79 1.33
C ARG A 89 -6.43 -8.95 2.85
N PRO A 90 -6.25 -7.86 3.62
CA PRO A 90 -6.18 -7.96 5.08
C PRO A 90 -7.49 -8.49 5.65
N GLU A 91 -7.38 -9.55 6.44
CA GLU A 91 -8.52 -10.12 7.16
C GLU A 91 -8.81 -9.33 8.45
N PRO A 92 -10.01 -9.46 9.05
CA PRO A 92 -10.38 -8.70 10.25
C PRO A 92 -9.42 -8.84 11.45
N ASP A 93 -8.82 -10.02 11.63
CA ASP A 93 -7.82 -10.27 12.69
C ASP A 93 -6.52 -9.50 12.46
N GLU A 94 -6.11 -9.36 11.20
CA GLU A 94 -4.96 -8.57 10.82
C GLU A 94 -5.22 -7.07 10.99
N LEU A 95 -6.40 -6.58 10.58
CA LEU A 95 -6.79 -5.18 10.72
C LEU A 95 -6.79 -4.73 12.19
N ALA A 96 -7.19 -5.59 13.11
CA ALA A 96 -7.20 -5.32 14.55
C ALA A 96 -5.80 -5.07 15.16
N LEU A 97 -4.72 -5.38 14.43
CA LEU A 97 -3.34 -5.13 14.87
C LEU A 97 -2.87 -3.70 14.60
N PHE A 98 -3.62 -2.93 13.80
CA PHE A 98 -3.29 -1.55 13.42
C PHE A 98 -4.08 -0.53 14.26
N ASP A 99 -3.57 0.69 14.37
CA ASP A 99 -4.26 1.79 15.03
C ASP A 99 -5.42 2.32 14.18
N PRO A 100 -6.47 2.88 14.83
CA PRO A 100 -7.48 3.66 14.13
C PRO A 100 -6.88 4.98 13.60
N LEU A 101 -7.50 5.52 12.55
CA LEU A 101 -7.31 6.91 12.10
C LEU A 101 -7.92 7.91 13.08
#